data_AF-A0A352NWK6-F1
#
_entry.id   AF-A0A352NWK6-F1
#
_cell.length_a   1.000
_cell.length_b   1.000
_cell.length_c   1.000
_cell.angle_alpha   90.00
_cell.angle_beta   90.00
_cell.angle_gamma   90.00
#
_symmetry.space_group_name_H-M   'P 1'
#
loop_
_entity.id
_entity.type
_entity.pdbx_description
1 polymer ?
#
loop_
_entity_poly.entity_id
_entity_poly.type
_entity_poly.pdbx_seq_one_letter_code
_entity_poly.pdbx_strand_id
1 'polypeptide(L)' 'MQNLFILAGPTAVGKSDISVEIARKLDGEIISADSMQIYK' A
#
# COMPACT_ATOMS: atom_id res chain seq x y z
N MET A 1 16.00 -11.01 -8.20
CA MET A 1 15.11 -9.83 -8.32
C MET A 1 13.92 -10.08 -7.41
N GLN A 2 13.49 -9.09 -6.63
CA GLN A 2 12.27 -9.18 -5.81
C GLN A 2 11.11 -8.54 -6.58
N ASN A 3 9.92 -9.13 -6.47
CA ASN A 3 8.72 -8.58 -7.09
C ASN A 3 8.22 -7.40 -6.28
N LEU A 4 7.86 -6.30 -6.95
CA LEU A 4 7.28 -5.11 -6.32
C LEU A 4 5.86 -4.91 -6.84
N PHE A 5 4.90 -4.79 -5.92
CA PHE A 5 3.52 -4.44 -6.23
C PHE A 5 3.26 -2.97 -5.90
N ILE A 6 2.75 -2.20 -6.87
CA ILE A 6 2.45 -0.77 -6.70
C ILE A 6 0.94 -0.57 -6.73
N LEU A 7 0.38 -0.06 -5.64
CA LEU A 7 -1.03 0.34 -5.56
C LEU A 7 -1.16 1.86 -5.71
N ALA A 8 -1.50 2.31 -6.91
CA ALA A 8 -1.70 3.72 -7.24
C ALA A 8 -3.19 4.09 -7.32
N GLY A 9 -3.51 5.37 -7.13
CA GLY A 9 -4.86 5.91 -7.27
C GLY A 9 -5.08 7.18 -6.44
N PRO A 10 -6.16 7.94 -6.70
CA PRO A 10 -6.43 9.19 -5.99
C PRO A 10 -6.75 8.98 -4.50
N THR A 11 -6.75 10.05 -3.71
CA THR A 11 -7.12 9.99 -2.28
C THR A 11 -8.58 9.52 -2.13
N ALA A 12 -8.89 8.87 -0.99
CA ALA A 12 -10.23 8.40 -0.62
C ALA A 12 -10.85 7.28 -1.47
N VAL A 13 -10.09 6.60 -2.34
CA VAL A 13 -10.58 5.42 -3.11
C VAL A 13 -10.42 4.07 -2.40
N GLY A 14 -10.08 4.06 -1.10
CA GLY A 14 -9.95 2.82 -0.32
C GLY A 14 -8.61 2.07 -0.48
N LYS A 15 -7.55 2.74 -0.96
CA LYS A 15 -6.22 2.10 -1.17
C LYS A 15 -5.67 1.40 0.08
N SER A 16 -5.86 2.00 1.27
CA SER A 16 -5.35 1.42 2.51
C SER A 16 -6.05 0.10 2.88
N ASP A 17 -7.36 0.00 2.63
CA ASP A 17 -8.10 -1.23 2.90
C ASP A 17 -7.67 -2.34 1.92
N ILE A 18 -7.56 -1.97 0.64
CA ILE A 18 -7.12 -2.87 -0.43
C ILE A 18 -5.67 -3.35 -0.20
N SER A 19 -4.76 -2.48 0.25
CA SER A 19 -3.36 -2.86 0.48
C SER A 19 -3.21 -3.91 1.58
N VAL A 20 -4.04 -3.85 2.63
CA VAL A 20 -4.09 -4.85 3.70
C VAL A 20 -4.55 -6.21 3.18
N GLU A 21 -5.59 -6.24 2.34
CA GLU A 21 -6.05 -7.49 1.73
C GLU A 21 -5.01 -8.11 0.79
N ILE A 22 -4.34 -7.29 -0.02
CA ILE A 22 -3.30 -7.74 -0.96
C ILE A 22 -2.10 -8.28 -0.19
N ALA A 23 -1.63 -7.56 0.83
CA ALA A 23 -0.52 -7.98 1.67
C ALA A 23 -0.75 -9.37 2.29
N ARG A 24 -1.96 -9.63 2.82
CA ARG A 24 -2.33 -10.95 3.36
C ARG A 24 -2.35 -12.05 2.30
N LYS A 25 -2.83 -11.75 1.08
CA LYS A 25 -2.91 -12.73 -0.02
C LYS A 25 -1.55 -13.06 -0.63
N LEU A 26 -0.64 -12.09 -0.63
CA LEU A 26 0.69 -12.23 -1.23
C LEU A 26 1.79 -12.56 -0.22
N ASP A 27 1.46 -12.68 1.07
CA ASP A 27 2.43 -12.78 2.16
C ASP A 27 3.50 -11.67 2.07
N GLY A 28 3.02 -10.44 1.84
CA GLY A 28 3.85 -9.27 1.55
C GLY A 28 3.75 -8.19 2.62
N GLU A 29 4.73 -7.29 2.61
CA GLU A 29 4.77 -6.13 3.51
C GLU A 29 4.25 -4.87 2.80
N ILE A 30 3.64 -3.96 3.57
CA ILE A 30 3.12 -2.69 3.07
C ILE A 30 4.14 -1.60 3.38
N ILE A 31 4.55 -0.85 2.35
CA ILE A 31 5.33 0.38 2.49
C ILE A 31 4.43 1.55 2.08
N SER A 32 4.21 2.51 2.98
CA SER A 32 3.46 3.72 2.63
C SER A 32 4.30 4.60 1.70
N ALA A 33 3.68 5.03 0.60
CA ALA A 33 4.23 6.00 -0.36
C ALA A 33 3.50 7.36 -0.28
N ASP A 34 2.79 7.61 0.82
CA ASP A 34 2.09 8.87 1.07
C ASP A 34 3.03 9.85 1.81
N SER A 35 3.29 11.00 1.19
CA SER A 35 4.21 12.01 1.74
C SER A 35 3.70 12.66 3.04
N MET A 36 2.40 12.58 3.34
CA MET A 36 1.82 13.16 4.55
C MET A 36 1.83 12.20 5.74
N GLN A 37 1.86 10.87 5.52
CA GLN A 37 1.82 9.87 6.60
C GLN A 37 3.15 9.68 7.33
N ILE A 38 4.23 10.35 6.91
CA ILE A 38 5.54 10.29 7.56
C ILE A 38 5.66 11.21 8.78
N TYR A 39 4.74 12.16 8.93
CA TYR A 39 4.76 13.17 10.01
C TYR A 39 4.00 12.70 11.25
N LYS A 40 4.39 13.21 12.44
CA LYS A 40 3.77 12.93 13.74
C LYS A 40 2.95 14.10 14.24
#